data_AF-A0A947FNL7-F1
#
_entry.id   AF-A0A947FNL7-F1
#
_cell.length_a   1.000
_cell.length_b   1.000
_cell.length_c   1.000
_cell.angle_alpha   90.00
_cell.angle_beta   90.00
_cell.angle_gamma   90.00
#
_symmetry.space_group_name_H-M   'P 1'
#
loop_
_entity.id
_entity.type
_entity.pdbx_description
1 polymer ?
#
loop_
_entity_poly.entity_id
_entity_poly.type
_entity_poly.pdbx_seq_one_letter_code
_entity_poly.pdbx_strand_id
1 'polypeptide(L)'
;MSTTESGFTWRSQSAFVVVAAGATLSLNDFLTFPVLAGQNGGGAFLLLYIFFLFALGLPLLMNELMLGRLTRTDPAASLRTLSDQYKASVYWKLAGLSAMLAAFLIIATFSVIAGWSLAYSFK
;
A
#
# COMPACT_ATOMS: atom_id res chain seq x y z
N MET A 1 24.49 25.51 12.73
CA MET A 1 23.62 24.64 13.53
C MET A 1 22.88 23.71 12.56
N SER A 2 23.49 22.59 12.19
CA SER A 2 22.96 21.64 11.21
C SER A 2 22.20 20.53 11.95
N THR A 3 20.87 20.57 11.92
CA THR A 3 20.02 19.47 12.36
C THR A 3 20.20 18.30 11.39
N THR A 4 21.09 17.37 11.73
CA THR A 4 21.19 16.08 11.04
C THR A 4 19.91 15.30 11.33
N GLU A 5 18.93 15.38 10.44
CA GLU A 5 17.85 14.40 10.44
C GLU A 5 18.47 13.04 10.07
N SER A 6 18.76 12.23 11.08
CA SER A 6 19.16 10.84 10.88
C SER A 6 17.97 10.08 10.30
N GLY A 7 17.86 10.06 8.98
CA GLY A 7 16.86 9.27 8.27
C GLY A 7 16.91 7.81 8.74
N PHE A 8 15.73 7.26 9.05
CA PHE A 8 15.60 5.89 9.54
C PHE A 8 16.18 4.89 8.53
N THR A 9 17.34 4.33 8.83
CA THR A 9 17.98 3.27 8.04
C THR A 9 17.57 1.90 8.57
N TRP A 10 16.98 1.08 7.70
CA TRP A 10 16.63 -0.31 8.01
C TRP A 10 17.89 -1.12 8.33
N ARG A 11 17.92 -1.72 9.52
CA ARG A 11 19.08 -2.47 10.05
C ARG A 11 19.32 -3.80 9.33
N SER A 12 18.29 -4.38 8.71
CA SER A 12 18.40 -5.58 7.86
C SER A 12 17.36 -5.58 6.74
N GLN A 13 17.75 -6.12 5.57
CA GLN A 13 16.83 -6.28 4.43
C GLN A 13 15.69 -7.25 4.76
N SER A 14 15.95 -8.28 5.58
CA SER A 14 14.93 -9.22 6.05
C SER A 14 13.89 -8.54 6.96
N ALA A 15 14.30 -7.64 7.86
CA ALA A 15 13.35 -6.89 8.69
C ALA A 15 12.46 -5.98 7.83
N PHE A 16 13.01 -5.35 6.79
CA PHE A 16 12.22 -4.56 5.84
C PHE A 16 11.14 -5.41 5.17
N VAL A 17 11.49 -6.59 4.65
CA VAL A 17 10.53 -7.48 3.97
C VAL A 17 9.44 -7.94 4.91
N VAL A 18 9.77 -8.32 6.15
CA VAL A 18 8.77 -8.79 7.13
C VAL A 18 7.81 -7.67 7.52
N VAL A 19 8.31 -6.46 7.78
CA VAL A 19 7.46 -5.30 8.11
C VAL A 19 6.58 -4.91 6.92
N ALA A 20 7.13 -4.89 5.71
CA ALA A 20 6.36 -4.62 4.49
C ALA A 20 5.26 -5.67 4.27
N ALA A 21 5.60 -6.96 4.41
CA ALA A 21 4.62 -8.04 4.29
C ALA A 21 3.51 -7.93 5.35
N GLY A 22 3.85 -7.60 6.60
CA GLY A 22 2.85 -7.39 7.65
C GLY A 22 1.95 -6.18 7.44
N ALA A 23 2.45 -5.13 6.77
CA ALA A 23 1.64 -3.97 6.42
C ALA A 23 0.68 -4.24 5.26
N THR A 24 1.05 -5.15 4.35
CA THR A 24 0.22 -5.53 3.19
C THR A 24 -0.78 -6.64 3.52
N LEU A 25 -0.42 -7.57 4.41
CA LEU A 25 -1.25 -8.73 4.74
C LEU A 25 -2.14 -8.45 5.95
N SER A 26 -3.46 -8.47 5.76
CA SER A 26 -4.45 -8.29 6.83
C SER A 26 -5.16 -9.59 7.19
N LEU A 27 -5.53 -9.80 8.47
CA LEU A 27 -6.28 -10.99 8.92
C LEU A 27 -7.59 -11.20 8.12
N ASN A 28 -8.25 -10.11 7.75
CA ASN A 28 -9.45 -10.11 6.91
C ASN A 28 -9.25 -10.85 5.57
N ASP A 29 -8.08 -10.67 4.95
CA ASP A 29 -7.78 -11.26 3.65
C ASP A 29 -7.62 -12.78 3.78
N PHE A 30 -7.00 -13.25 4.87
CA PHE A 30 -6.85 -14.68 5.16
C PHE A 30 -8.19 -15.39 5.37
N LEU A 31 -9.18 -14.72 5.95
CA LEU A 31 -10.51 -15.30 6.22
C LEU A 31 -11.45 -15.20 5.01
N THR A 32 -11.35 -14.13 4.23
CA THR A 32 -12.23 -13.89 3.08
C THR A 32 -11.77 -14.67 1.84
N PHE A 33 -10.46 -14.87 1.69
CA PHE A 33 -9.89 -15.56 0.54
C PHE A 33 -10.41 -16.99 0.33
N PRO A 34 -10.49 -17.86 1.36
CA PRO A 34 -11.03 -19.22 1.20
C PRO A 34 -12.51 -19.21 0.79
N VAL A 35 -13.28 -18.24 1.29
CA VAL A 35 -14.70 -18.09 0.94
C VAL A 35 -14.86 -17.69 -0.52
N LEU A 36 -14.08 -16.71 -0.98
CA LEU A 36 -14.08 -16.28 -2.38
C LEU A 36 -13.61 -17.40 -3.32
N ALA A 37 -12.53 -18.10 -2.95
CA ALA A 37 -12.04 -19.24 -3.71
C ALA A 37 -13.08 -20.35 -3.77
N GLY A 38 -13.73 -20.69 -2.66
CA GLY A 38 -14.78 -21.71 -2.61
C GLY A 38 -15.98 -21.41 -3.51
N GLN A 39 -16.41 -20.14 -3.58
CA GLN A 39 -17.56 -19.73 -4.41
C GLN A 39 -17.22 -19.62 -5.91
N ASN A 40 -15.98 -19.30 -6.28
CA ASN A 40 -15.58 -19.03 -7.66
C ASN A 40 -14.92 -20.23 -8.37
N GLY A 41 -15.17 -21.46 -7.92
CA GLY A 41 -14.63 -22.67 -8.57
C GLY A 41 -13.31 -23.18 -7.99
N GLY A 42 -13.00 -22.82 -6.75
CA GLY A 42 -11.93 -23.42 -5.93
C GLY A 42 -10.54 -23.28 -6.54
N GLY A 43 -9.99 -24.39 -7.01
CA GLY A 43 -8.61 -24.48 -7.50
C GLY A 43 -8.35 -23.72 -8.80
N ALA A 44 -9.34 -23.62 -9.70
CA ALA A 44 -9.17 -22.86 -10.94
C ALA A 44 -9.05 -21.34 -10.68
N PHE A 45 -9.86 -20.83 -9.74
CA PHE A 45 -9.76 -19.45 -9.27
C PHE A 45 -8.42 -19.17 -8.59
N LEU A 46 -7.94 -20.10 -7.76
CA LEU A 46 -6.64 -19.97 -7.09
C LEU A 46 -5.47 -19.85 -8.08
N LEU A 47 -5.46 -20.67 -9.14
CA LEU A 47 -4.40 -20.61 -10.16
C LEU A 47 -4.41 -19.27 -10.91
N LEU A 48 -5.59 -18.79 -11.32
CA LEU A 48 -5.72 -17.49 -11.96
C LEU A 48 -5.34 -16.35 -11.00
N TYR A 49 -5.74 -16.42 -9.74
CA TYR A 49 -5.38 -15.45 -8.71
C TYR A 49 -3.86 -15.34 -8.57
N ILE A 50 -3.15 -16.46 -8.42
CA ILE A 50 -1.69 -16.48 -8.33
C ILE A 50 -1.05 -15.93 -9.60
N PHE A 51 -1.56 -16.31 -10.78
CA PHE A 51 -1.06 -15.81 -12.05
C PHE A 51 -1.16 -14.27 -12.14
N PHE A 52 -2.33 -13.70 -11.86
CA PHE A 52 -2.51 -12.24 -11.88
C PHE A 52 -1.75 -11.54 -10.75
N LEU A 53 -1.61 -12.16 -9.59
CA LEU A 53 -0.82 -11.63 -8.49
C LEU A 53 0.65 -11.45 -8.89
N PHE A 54 1.24 -12.43 -9.59
CA PHE A 54 2.60 -12.29 -10.11
C PHE A 54 2.68 -11.37 -11.32
N ALA A 55 1.73 -11.47 -12.24
CA ALA A 55 1.75 -10.69 -13.49
C ALA A 55 1.49 -9.19 -13.28
N LEU A 56 0.66 -8.81 -12.31
CA LEU A 56 0.31 -7.42 -12.03
C LEU A 56 0.90 -6.93 -10.71
N GLY A 57 0.92 -7.76 -9.67
CA GLY A 57 1.40 -7.37 -8.34
C GLY A 57 2.91 -7.12 -8.29
N LEU A 58 3.73 -7.99 -8.89
CA LEU A 58 5.18 -7.76 -8.93
C LEU A 58 5.57 -6.47 -9.67
N PRO A 59 5.12 -6.21 -10.92
CA PRO A 59 5.52 -4.98 -11.60
C PRO A 59 4.98 -3.73 -10.89
N LEU A 60 3.79 -3.80 -10.29
CA LEU A 60 3.24 -2.70 -9.49
C LEU A 60 4.12 -2.41 -8.25
N LEU A 61 4.50 -3.45 -7.52
CA LEU A 61 5.38 -3.34 -6.35
C LEU A 61 6.77 -2.80 -6.74
N MET A 62 7.34 -3.28 -7.85
CA MET A 62 8.61 -2.77 -8.36
C MET A 62 8.51 -1.29 -8.72
N ASN A 63 7.42 -0.87 -9.38
CA ASN A 63 7.17 0.53 -9.70
C ASN A 63 7.10 1.39 -8.43
N GLU A 64 6.37 0.95 -7.42
CA GLU A 64 6.23 1.67 -6.16
C GLU A 64 7.55 1.77 -5.37
N LEU A 65 8.33 0.69 -5.32
CA LEU A 65 9.66 0.69 -4.69
C LEU A 65 10.66 1.59 -5.44
N MET A 66 10.60 1.63 -6.77
CA MET A 66 11.44 2.53 -7.57
C MET A 66 11.07 3.99 -7.32
N LEU A 67 9.77 4.31 -7.30
CA LEU A 67 9.28 5.65 -6.97
C LEU A 67 9.71 6.09 -5.56
N GLY A 68 9.56 5.21 -4.56
CA GLY A 68 10.01 5.48 -3.19
C GLY A 68 11.52 5.69 -3.08
N ARG A 69 12.33 4.94 -3.85
CA ARG A 69 13.79 5.09 -3.87
C ARG A 69 14.26 6.39 -4.53
N LEU A 70 13.60 6.79 -5.62
CA LEU A 70 13.96 7.98 -6.39
C LEU A 70 13.66 9.27 -5.63
N THR A 71 12.54 9.30 -4.90
CA THR A 71 12.07 10.56 -4.35
C THR A 71 12.29 10.70 -2.85
N ARG A 72 12.31 9.60 -2.06
CA ARG A 72 12.50 9.62 -0.59
C ARG A 72 11.61 10.64 0.16
N THR A 73 10.52 11.09 -0.43
CA THR A 73 9.56 12.04 0.14
C THR A 73 8.14 11.50 0.00
N ASP A 74 7.19 12.17 0.66
CA ASP A 74 5.78 11.77 0.69
C ASP A 74 5.22 11.46 -0.70
N PRO A 75 4.29 10.49 -0.86
CA PRO A 75 3.75 10.08 -2.16
C PRO A 75 3.19 11.23 -3.02
N ALA A 76 2.58 12.26 -2.42
CA ALA A 76 2.14 13.43 -3.18
C ALA A 76 3.28 14.42 -3.46
N ALA A 77 4.28 14.51 -2.58
CA ALA A 77 5.50 15.27 -2.85
C ALA A 77 6.31 14.58 -3.97
N SER A 78 6.31 13.25 -4.03
CA SER A 78 7.06 12.48 -5.02
C SER A 78 6.50 12.61 -6.43
N LEU A 79 5.19 12.50 -6.59
CA LEU A 79 4.55 12.76 -7.87
C LEU A 79 4.67 14.23 -8.30
N ARG A 80 4.75 15.19 -7.36
CA ARG A 80 5.03 16.59 -7.67
C ARG A 80 6.48 16.79 -8.14
N THR A 81 7.46 16.28 -7.40
CA THR A 81 8.88 16.37 -7.75
C THR A 81 9.19 15.64 -9.06
N LEU A 82 8.60 14.46 -9.30
CA LEU A 82 8.76 13.72 -10.56
C LEU A 82 8.09 14.42 -11.74
N SER A 83 6.92 15.04 -11.55
CA SER A 83 6.26 15.83 -12.59
C SER A 83 7.09 17.05 -12.98
N ASP A 84 7.70 17.73 -12.00
CA ASP A 84 8.57 18.88 -12.25
C ASP A 84 9.93 18.47 -12.85
N GLN A 85 10.47 17.30 -12.48
CA GLN A 85 11.77 16.81 -12.95
C GLN A 85 11.71 16.18 -14.37
N TYR A 86 10.60 15.53 -14.74
CA TYR A 86 10.43 14.88 -16.05
C TYR A 86 9.55 15.69 -17.03
N LYS A 87 9.16 16.93 -16.71
CA LYS A 87 8.21 17.75 -17.50
C LYS A 87 6.92 17.00 -17.86
N ALA A 88 6.45 16.14 -16.96
CA ALA A 88 5.26 15.33 -17.18
C ALA A 88 3.99 16.09 -16.79
N SER A 89 2.91 15.85 -17.55
CA SER A 89 1.62 16.54 -17.46
C SER A 89 1.02 16.65 -16.04
N VAL A 90 0.28 17.73 -15.78
CA VAL A 90 -0.43 18.06 -14.52
C VAL A 90 -1.30 16.91 -13.99
N TYR A 91 -1.74 16.00 -14.85
CA TYR A 91 -2.49 14.80 -14.47
C TYR A 91 -1.74 13.89 -13.47
N TRP A 92 -0.41 13.84 -13.51
CA TRP A 92 0.38 13.08 -12.53
C TRP A 92 0.33 13.71 -11.14
N LYS A 93 0.25 15.04 -11.04
CA LYS A 93 0.04 15.74 -9.76
C LYS A 93 -1.35 15.43 -9.17
N LEU A 94 -2.37 15.29 -10.03
CA LEU A 94 -3.72 14.89 -9.62
C LEU A 94 -3.78 13.43 -9.16
N ALA A 95 -3.06 12.53 -9.85
CA ALA A 95 -2.99 11.11 -9.47
C ALA A 95 -2.42 10.95 -8.05
N GLY A 96 -1.33 11.66 -7.72
CA GLY A 96 -0.75 11.63 -6.38
C GLY A 96 -1.67 12.20 -5.30
N LEU A 97 -2.41 13.27 -5.62
CA LEU A 97 -3.42 13.83 -4.71
C LEU A 97 -4.58 12.84 -4.48
N SER A 98 -5.04 12.19 -5.54
CA SER A 98 -6.13 11.20 -5.46
C SER A 98 -5.74 9.98 -4.63
N ALA A 99 -4.48 9.54 -4.70
CA ALA A 99 -3.96 8.44 -3.89
C ALA A 99 -3.94 8.79 -2.39
N MET A 100 -3.53 10.02 -2.03
CA MET A 100 -3.60 10.48 -0.64
C MET A 100 -5.05 10.56 -0.14
N LEU A 101 -5.96 11.08 -0.97
CA LEU A 101 -7.37 11.17 -0.61
C LEU A 101 -8.00 9.78 -0.43
N ALA A 102 -7.66 8.82 -1.29
CA ALA A 102 -8.08 7.44 -1.16
C ALA A 102 -7.56 6.80 0.14
N ALA A 103 -6.26 6.95 0.44
CA ALA A 103 -5.67 6.45 1.68
C ALA A 103 -6.35 7.06 2.93
N PHE A 104 -6.64 8.36 2.90
CA PHE A 104 -7.37 9.03 3.97
C PHE A 104 -8.78 8.47 4.16
N LEU A 105 -9.52 8.26 3.07
CA LEU A 105 -10.86 7.68 3.11
C LEU A 105 -10.86 6.25 3.66
N ILE A 106 -9.88 5.42 3.26
CA ILE A 106 -9.72 4.06 3.78
C ILE A 106 -9.54 4.10 5.30
N ILE A 107 -8.61 4.92 5.80
CA ILE A 107 -8.37 5.04 7.25
C ILE A 107 -9.61 5.57 7.98
N ALA A 108 -10.34 6.52 7.38
CA ALA A 108 -11.56 7.05 7.96
C ALA A 108 -12.63 5.95 8.14
N THR A 109 -12.84 5.10 7.13
CA THR A 109 -13.77 3.96 7.24
C THR A 109 -13.32 2.96 8.31
N PHE A 110 -12.02 2.64 8.39
CA PHE A 110 -11.48 1.74 9.41
C PHE A 110 -11.62 2.33 10.83
N SER A 111 -11.45 3.64 10.99
CA SER A 111 -11.65 4.34 12.26
C SER A 111 -13.09 4.23 12.76
N VAL A 112 -14.07 4.37 11.86
CA VAL A 112 -15.48 4.17 12.20
C VAL A 112 -15.71 2.73 12.66
N ILE A 113 -15.27 1.73 11.89
CA ILE A 113 -15.41 0.30 12.25
C ILE A 113 -14.76 0.00 13.61
N ALA A 114 -13.58 0.55 13.88
CA ALA A 114 -12.88 0.42 15.15
C ALA A 114 -13.66 1.07 16.31
N GLY A 115 -14.27 2.24 16.09
CA GLY A 115 -15.10 2.92 17.07
C GLY A 115 -16.33 2.11 17.48
N TRP A 116 -17.03 1.50 16.53
CA TRP A 116 -18.13 0.58 16.83
C TRP A 116 -17.64 -0.67 17.56
N SER A 117 -16.51 -1.25 17.14
CA SER A 117 -15.93 -2.45 17.76
C SER A 117 -15.53 -2.22 19.23
N LEU A 118 -14.93 -1.06 19.54
CA LEU A 118 -14.60 -0.67 20.91
C LEU A 118 -15.86 -0.41 21.74
N ALA A 119 -16.87 0.25 21.18
CA ALA A 119 -18.13 0.50 21.87
C ALA A 119 -18.86 -0.81 22.24
N TYR A 120 -18.79 -1.84 21.38
CA TYR A 120 -19.30 -3.18 21.68
C TYR A 120 -18.44 -3.95 22.68
N SER A 121 -17.14 -3.67 22.78
CA SER A 121 -16.24 -4.38 23.70
C SER A 121 -16.32 -3.85 25.14
N PHE A 122 -16.65 -2.57 25.33
CA PHE A 122 -16.83 -1.95 26.64
C PHE A 122 -18.27 -2.02 27.17
N LYS A 123 -19.17 -2.69 26.45
CA LYS A 123 -20.55 -2.94 26.86
C LYS A 123 -20.76 -4.40 27.18
#